data_AF-A0A517Y6I3-F1
#
_entry.id   AF-A0A517Y6I3-F1
#
_cell.length_a   1.000
_cell.length_b   1.000
_cell.length_c   1.000
_cell.angle_alpha   90.00
_cell.angle_beta   90.00
_cell.angle_gamma   90.00
#
_symmetry.space_group_name_H-M   'P 1'
#
loop_
_entity.id
_entity.type
_entity.pdbx_description
1 polymer ?
#
loop_
_entity_poly.entity_id
_entity_poly.type
_entity_poly.pdbx_seq_one_letter_code
_entity_poly.pdbx_strand_id
1 'polypeptide(L)'
;MADTRQVVRWSLERKCTFRNGDRWFLPDQTFKQLADFRTVAAAEGDNRNVNGICVTGWTTERDNAGKVQSIPVSGFRIEDRLGPFGGLPMVLSTCHLCEANAKGELGVEVAGCFGYLDVWPDSEELDKQLWTIIEQRHLESRIRSAFPLTTPLWYGFWIESPLRRLQAEVLHELLNAACDYADPKDKDVRHFLNALDTAIRWELPVHVSLSPLGHTDFGWYTVFPHCPRCKANASVGRWKENYQATAYECRVCGHEFNPDDHHSMERDDFDWDANSLEKQLGPMAYQQFIKSFLLQRGCSSGQVDEVVDNKNNGPLIRRIKATRRKRNGTLRRLRQRVAEKSDGDRPSLLSFAIADDIELEMVLVPAGEFLMGSPNADQVPSEAPQHPVRIYRPLYIGRFPVTQAQWSAVMGRNPSKHQGDPRLPIDQVSWFDCQDFCDRLCKRLQRVFRLPSEAEWEYACRAGTTSKFAFGDSLLPTQANFTPFIQRFGMPPDGEEDAVRELEQLVESGPRHDAQTTPVGSYPPNAWGIYDMHGNVDEWCEDVWHPNYDGAPNDGSAWLEGENTEVFRVMRGGWCSATEFVCTSSARRQLRADAGSPDEDIEGEEDDGGFMESLFDLMYIPNGFRVVCECP
;
A
#
# COMPACT_ATOMS: atom_id res chain seq x y z
N MET A 1 -7.35 5.53 -15.41
CA MET A 1 -6.43 5.02 -16.45
C MET A 1 -6.64 5.84 -17.71
N ALA A 2 -5.59 6.42 -18.27
CA ALA A 2 -5.66 7.31 -19.43
C ALA A 2 -4.56 6.92 -20.43
N ASP A 3 -4.87 6.96 -21.73
CA ASP A 3 -3.84 6.88 -22.76
C ASP A 3 -2.74 7.92 -22.49
N THR A 4 -1.49 7.56 -22.73
CA THR A 4 -0.40 8.53 -22.63
C THR A 4 -0.60 9.59 -23.70
N ARG A 5 -0.50 10.86 -23.32
CA ARG A 5 -0.60 11.96 -24.29
C ARG A 5 0.57 11.91 -25.26
N GLN A 6 0.33 12.27 -26.52
CA GLN A 6 1.44 12.49 -27.45
C GLN A 6 2.16 13.78 -27.07
N VAL A 7 3.46 13.70 -26.90
CA VAL A 7 4.29 14.82 -26.45
C VAL A 7 5.40 15.04 -27.46
N VAL A 8 5.58 16.28 -27.91
CA VAL A 8 6.76 16.67 -28.70
C VAL A 8 7.87 17.00 -27.72
N ARG A 9 8.94 16.20 -27.69
CA ARG A 9 10.16 16.54 -26.97
C ARG A 9 11.11 17.27 -27.90
N TRP A 10 11.82 18.26 -27.36
CA TRP A 10 12.78 19.03 -28.13
C TRP A 10 14.06 19.31 -27.35
N SER A 11 15.16 19.54 -28.08
CA SER A 11 16.47 19.90 -27.51
C SER A 11 17.30 20.75 -28.48
N LEU A 12 18.05 21.70 -27.94
CA LEU A 12 19.06 22.47 -28.67
C LEU A 12 20.39 21.73 -28.67
N GLU A 13 20.94 21.50 -29.86
CA GLU A 13 22.24 20.86 -30.03
C GLU A 13 23.36 21.84 -29.69
N ARG A 14 23.90 21.67 -28.48
CA ARG A 14 25.07 22.41 -28.00
C ARG A 14 25.87 21.52 -27.08
N LYS A 15 27.13 21.26 -27.43
CA LYS A 15 28.00 20.40 -26.61
C LYS A 15 28.04 20.94 -25.17
N CYS A 16 27.75 20.07 -24.22
CA CYS A 16 27.57 20.40 -22.81
C CYS A 16 28.32 19.36 -21.98
N THR A 17 28.95 19.78 -20.89
CA THR A 17 29.67 18.88 -19.97
C THR A 17 28.74 17.88 -19.28
N PHE A 18 27.46 18.23 -19.16
CA PHE A 18 26.43 17.39 -18.55
C PHE A 18 25.76 16.43 -19.54
N ARG A 19 25.99 16.61 -20.84
CA ARG A 19 25.45 15.76 -21.88
C ARG A 19 26.55 14.91 -22.49
N ASN A 20 26.46 13.59 -22.34
CA ASN A 20 27.47 12.66 -22.81
C ASN A 20 26.84 11.45 -23.53
N GLY A 21 27.71 10.61 -24.12
CA GLY A 21 27.33 9.42 -24.88
C GLY A 21 26.98 9.70 -26.34
N ASP A 22 26.70 8.63 -27.07
CA ASP A 22 26.24 8.70 -28.45
C ASP A 22 24.82 9.29 -28.51
N ARG A 23 24.57 10.12 -29.53
CA ARG A 23 23.25 10.74 -29.75
C ARG A 23 22.76 11.58 -28.55
N TRP A 24 23.68 12.14 -27.76
CA TRP A 24 23.40 13.04 -26.61
C TRP A 24 22.48 14.23 -26.97
N PHE A 25 22.49 14.64 -28.24
CA PHE A 25 21.70 15.74 -28.78
C PHE A 25 20.21 15.39 -28.95
N LEU A 26 19.83 14.11 -28.92
CA LEU A 26 18.44 13.69 -29.05
C LEU A 26 17.60 14.15 -27.85
N PRO A 27 16.33 14.56 -28.07
CA PRO A 27 15.48 15.09 -27.00
C PRO A 27 15.31 14.14 -25.81
N ASP A 28 15.11 12.84 -26.07
CA ASP A 28 14.92 11.84 -25.01
C ASP A 28 16.18 11.65 -24.15
N GLN A 29 17.35 11.65 -24.80
CA GLN A 29 18.63 11.53 -24.09
C GLN A 29 18.94 12.79 -23.30
N THR A 30 18.69 13.96 -23.88
CA THR A 30 18.83 15.23 -23.18
C THR A 30 17.88 15.31 -21.98
N PHE A 31 16.62 14.87 -22.13
CA PHE A 31 15.66 14.81 -21.02
C PHE A 31 16.18 13.92 -19.89
N LYS A 32 16.59 12.68 -20.18
CA LYS A 32 17.11 11.75 -19.16
C LYS A 32 18.32 12.29 -18.41
N GLN A 33 19.19 13.04 -19.09
CA GLN A 33 20.44 13.54 -18.49
C GLN A 33 20.25 14.86 -17.73
N LEU A 34 19.24 15.67 -18.07
CA LEU A 34 19.09 17.03 -17.53
C LEU A 34 17.79 17.26 -16.73
N ALA A 35 16.84 16.31 -16.72
CA ALA A 35 15.57 16.45 -16.01
C ALA A 35 15.78 16.74 -14.52
N ASP A 36 16.68 16.01 -13.86
CA ASP A 36 16.96 16.18 -12.44
C ASP A 36 17.48 17.59 -12.12
N PHE A 37 18.27 18.20 -13.02
CA PHE A 37 18.77 19.57 -12.82
C PHE A 37 17.65 20.59 -12.80
N ARG A 38 16.71 20.46 -13.75
CA ARG A 38 15.53 21.31 -13.79
C ARG A 38 14.66 21.10 -12.57
N THR A 39 14.48 19.84 -12.16
CA THR A 39 13.68 19.48 -10.98
C THR A 39 14.26 20.08 -9.71
N VAL A 40 15.58 19.96 -9.50
CA VAL A 40 16.27 20.53 -8.32
C VAL A 40 16.22 22.05 -8.34
N ALA A 41 16.43 22.70 -9.48
CA ALA A 41 16.40 24.15 -9.54
C ALA A 41 14.99 24.74 -9.37
N ALA A 42 13.96 24.08 -9.92
CA ALA A 42 12.57 24.42 -9.63
C ALA A 42 12.25 24.23 -8.15
N ALA A 43 12.75 23.14 -7.56
CA ALA A 43 12.58 22.86 -6.14
C ALA A 43 13.27 23.90 -5.24
N GLU A 44 14.39 24.50 -5.67
CA GLU A 44 15.04 25.59 -4.95
C GLU A 44 14.12 26.82 -4.87
N GLY A 45 13.56 27.25 -6.00
CA GLY A 45 12.65 28.40 -6.07
C GLY A 45 11.38 28.24 -5.22
N ASP A 46 10.90 27.01 -5.08
CA ASP A 46 9.69 26.67 -4.31
C ASP A 46 9.96 26.29 -2.84
N ASN A 47 11.20 26.40 -2.35
CA ASN A 47 11.64 25.89 -1.03
C ASN A 47 11.28 24.40 -0.81
N ARG A 48 11.48 23.59 -1.85
CA ARG A 48 11.29 22.12 -1.85
C ARG A 48 12.61 21.36 -1.73
N ASN A 49 13.75 22.06 -1.79
CA ASN A 49 15.06 21.52 -1.43
C ASN A 49 15.28 21.70 0.07
N VAL A 50 15.27 20.60 0.81
CA VAL A 50 15.43 20.61 2.28
C VAL A 50 16.48 19.59 2.66
N ASN A 51 17.47 19.98 3.46
CA ASN A 51 18.53 19.08 3.97
C ASN A 51 19.18 18.19 2.90
N GLY A 52 19.44 18.74 1.70
CA GLY A 52 20.05 17.99 0.59
C GLY A 52 19.11 17.05 -0.16
N ILE A 53 17.81 17.12 0.08
CA ILE A 53 16.77 16.33 -0.57
C ILE A 53 15.89 17.24 -1.42
N CYS A 54 15.69 16.86 -2.68
CA CYS A 54 14.75 17.50 -3.58
C CYS A 54 13.41 16.76 -3.50
N VAL A 55 12.38 17.41 -2.92
CA VAL A 55 11.05 16.82 -2.80
C VAL A 55 10.24 16.98 -4.09
N THR A 56 9.70 15.87 -4.58
CA THR A 56 8.96 15.78 -5.85
C THR A 56 7.48 15.44 -5.67
N GLY A 57 7.06 14.92 -4.50
CA GLY A 57 5.66 14.60 -4.23
C GLY A 57 5.29 14.63 -2.75
N TRP A 58 3.98 14.72 -2.50
CA TRP A 58 3.39 14.95 -1.17
C TRP A 58 2.17 14.08 -0.94
N THR A 59 1.95 13.75 0.33
CA THR A 59 0.63 13.40 0.87
C THR A 59 0.18 14.50 1.83
N THR A 60 -1.01 14.36 2.42
CA THR A 60 -1.57 15.31 3.37
C THR A 60 -1.88 14.66 4.71
N GLU A 61 -1.53 15.34 5.79
CA GLU A 61 -1.93 14.99 7.15
C GLU A 61 -2.66 16.14 7.82
N ARG A 62 -3.47 15.85 8.84
CA ARG A 62 -4.17 16.88 9.62
C ARG A 62 -3.54 17.00 11.01
N ASP A 63 -3.35 18.24 11.48
CA ASP A 63 -3.04 18.49 12.88
C ASP A 63 -4.32 18.37 13.76
N ASN A 64 -4.17 18.45 15.08
CA ASN A 64 -5.31 18.30 16.00
C ASN A 64 -6.34 19.44 15.88
N ALA A 65 -5.95 20.57 15.27
CA ALA A 65 -6.86 21.68 14.96
C ALA A 65 -7.59 21.48 13.61
N GLY A 66 -7.35 20.36 12.91
CA GLY A 66 -7.95 20.02 11.62
C GLY A 66 -7.29 20.70 10.43
N LYS A 67 -6.17 21.42 10.64
CA LYS A 67 -5.44 22.09 9.56
C LYS A 67 -4.61 21.06 8.79
N VAL A 68 -4.76 21.10 7.47
CA VAL A 68 -4.05 20.21 6.55
C VAL A 68 -2.61 20.67 6.37
N GLN A 69 -1.68 19.73 6.42
CA GLN A 69 -0.24 19.91 6.26
C GLN A 69 0.26 18.94 5.19
N SER A 70 1.10 19.43 4.27
CA SER A 70 1.69 18.58 3.23
C SER A 70 2.94 17.88 3.75
N ILE A 71 2.97 16.55 3.66
CA ILE A 71 4.12 15.73 4.05
C ILE A 71 4.81 15.18 2.79
N PRO A 72 6.15 15.32 2.65
CA PRO A 72 6.91 14.73 1.55
C PRO A 72 6.80 13.22 1.49
N VAL A 73 6.45 12.63 0.33
CA VAL A 73 6.44 11.16 0.13
C VAL A 73 7.43 10.69 -0.92
N SER A 74 7.80 11.57 -1.84
CA SER A 74 8.77 11.24 -2.89
C SER A 74 9.79 12.35 -3.11
N GLY A 75 10.97 11.93 -3.54
CA GLY A 75 12.11 12.81 -3.76
C GLY A 75 13.39 12.01 -4.00
N PHE A 76 14.49 12.72 -4.06
CA PHE A 76 15.82 12.12 -4.19
C PHE A 76 16.88 13.01 -3.54
N ARG A 77 18.01 12.41 -3.18
CA ARG A 77 19.18 13.14 -2.69
C ARG A 77 19.80 13.95 -3.83
N ILE A 78 19.99 15.25 -3.60
CA ILE A 78 20.56 16.17 -4.59
C ILE A 78 22.00 15.77 -4.91
N GLU A 79 22.76 15.32 -3.91
CA GLU A 79 24.16 14.87 -4.08
C GLU A 79 24.26 13.71 -5.06
N ASP A 80 23.34 12.73 -5.01
CA ASP A 80 23.36 11.55 -5.87
C ASP A 80 23.14 11.92 -7.35
N ARG A 81 22.38 12.99 -7.61
CA ARG A 81 22.02 13.43 -8.97
C ARG A 81 22.96 14.51 -9.52
N LEU A 82 23.35 15.48 -8.70
CA LEU A 82 24.12 16.65 -9.11
C LEU A 82 25.57 16.64 -8.60
N GLY A 83 25.90 15.83 -7.60
CA GLY A 83 27.26 15.71 -7.04
C GLY A 83 28.34 15.41 -8.10
N PRO A 84 28.11 14.45 -9.03
CA PRO A 84 29.05 14.19 -10.14
C PRO A 84 29.34 15.40 -11.03
N PHE A 85 28.51 16.44 -10.98
CA PHE A 85 28.60 17.64 -11.79
C PHE A 85 29.00 18.89 -11.00
N GLY A 86 29.41 18.74 -9.73
CA GLY A 86 29.79 19.85 -8.86
C GLY A 86 28.62 20.56 -8.16
N GLY A 87 27.45 19.90 -8.09
CA GLY A 87 26.26 20.42 -7.41
C GLY A 87 25.51 21.50 -8.18
N LEU A 88 24.39 21.96 -7.59
CA LEU A 88 23.51 22.97 -8.19
C LEU A 88 24.23 24.27 -8.59
N PRO A 89 25.17 24.84 -7.79
CA PRO A 89 25.90 26.05 -8.19
C PRO A 89 26.73 25.91 -9.47
N MET A 90 27.37 24.75 -9.68
CA MET A 90 28.13 24.49 -10.91
C MET A 90 27.20 24.31 -12.12
N VAL A 91 26.06 23.65 -11.92
CA VAL A 91 25.03 23.50 -12.95
C VAL A 91 24.45 24.87 -13.36
N LEU A 92 24.09 25.71 -12.38
CA LEU A 92 23.61 27.08 -12.59
C LEU A 92 24.62 27.90 -13.38
N SER A 93 25.85 28.04 -12.88
CA SER A 93 26.88 28.84 -13.54
C SER A 93 27.17 28.38 -14.97
N THR A 94 27.21 27.06 -15.21
CA THR A 94 27.44 26.49 -16.55
C THR A 94 26.26 26.79 -17.49
N CYS A 95 25.02 26.63 -17.02
CA CYS A 95 23.84 26.91 -17.84
C CYS A 95 23.68 28.41 -18.12
N HIS A 96 23.95 29.30 -17.17
CA HIS A 96 23.81 30.74 -17.35
C HIS A 96 24.74 31.31 -18.43
N LEU A 97 25.90 30.68 -18.63
CA LEU A 97 26.87 31.05 -19.66
C LEU A 97 26.62 30.36 -21.01
N CYS A 98 25.68 29.41 -21.07
CA CYS A 98 25.43 28.61 -22.26
C CYS A 98 24.46 29.33 -23.20
N GLU A 99 24.85 29.55 -24.46
CA GLU A 99 23.97 30.17 -25.45
C GLU A 99 22.70 29.36 -25.73
N ALA A 100 22.72 28.04 -25.49
CA ALA A 100 21.56 27.16 -25.68
C ALA A 100 20.61 27.14 -24.48
N ASN A 101 20.91 27.85 -23.39
CA ASN A 101 20.03 27.91 -22.23
C ASN A 101 18.90 28.92 -22.47
N ALA A 102 17.87 28.50 -23.21
CA ALA A 102 16.70 29.32 -23.45
C ALA A 102 16.03 29.69 -22.12
N LYS A 103 15.66 30.97 -21.96
CA LYS A 103 14.97 31.42 -20.75
C LYS A 103 13.61 30.73 -20.65
N GLY A 104 13.40 29.98 -19.57
CA GLY A 104 12.08 29.45 -19.25
C GLY A 104 11.25 30.45 -18.44
N GLU A 105 9.93 30.35 -18.54
CA GLU A 105 9.00 31.09 -17.68
C GLU A 105 8.72 30.38 -16.34
N LEU A 106 9.31 29.19 -16.13
CA LEU A 106 9.18 28.39 -14.91
C LEU A 106 9.99 28.92 -13.71
N GLY A 107 10.62 30.10 -13.82
CA GLY A 107 11.49 30.64 -12.77
C GLY A 107 12.83 29.90 -12.63
N VAL A 108 13.23 29.10 -13.63
CA VAL A 108 14.41 28.23 -13.58
C VAL A 108 15.40 28.61 -14.67
N GLU A 109 16.61 29.02 -14.29
CA GLU A 109 17.70 29.44 -15.20
C GLU A 109 18.65 28.28 -15.58
N VAL A 110 18.21 27.02 -15.49
CA VAL A 110 19.03 25.85 -15.86
C VAL A 110 18.36 24.93 -16.86
N ALA A 111 19.20 24.31 -17.67
CA ALA A 111 18.82 23.30 -18.64
C ALA A 111 17.66 23.73 -19.55
N GLY A 112 17.56 25.02 -19.88
CA GLY A 112 16.58 25.56 -20.82
C GLY A 112 16.78 25.10 -22.27
N CYS A 113 17.86 24.36 -22.54
CA CYS A 113 18.18 23.77 -23.83
C CYS A 113 17.30 22.58 -24.23
N PHE A 114 16.28 22.21 -23.44
CA PHE A 114 15.33 21.16 -23.80
C PHE A 114 13.94 21.46 -23.27
N GLY A 115 12.96 20.70 -23.69
CA GLY A 115 11.62 20.79 -23.16
C GLY A 115 10.68 19.84 -23.86
N TYR A 116 9.40 20.04 -23.60
CA TYR A 116 8.35 19.31 -24.27
C TYR A 116 7.15 20.22 -24.55
N LEU A 117 6.31 19.80 -25.49
CA LEU A 117 4.99 20.37 -25.75
C LEU A 117 3.97 19.25 -25.58
N ASP A 118 3.01 19.45 -24.69
CA ASP A 118 1.84 18.59 -24.63
C ASP A 118 0.94 18.94 -25.82
N VAL A 119 0.70 17.97 -26.69
CA VAL A 119 -0.01 18.20 -27.95
C VAL A 119 -1.13 17.19 -28.10
N TRP A 120 -2.21 17.64 -28.74
CA TRP A 120 -3.27 16.76 -29.20
C TRP A 120 -3.34 16.83 -30.72
N PRO A 121 -2.50 16.08 -31.45
CA PRO A 121 -2.36 16.23 -32.90
C PRO A 121 -3.64 15.88 -33.66
N ASP A 122 -4.50 15.04 -33.07
CA ASP A 122 -5.81 14.66 -33.61
C ASP A 122 -6.93 15.69 -33.30
N SER A 123 -6.60 16.81 -32.65
CA SER A 123 -7.58 17.85 -32.36
C SER A 123 -7.93 18.64 -33.63
N GLU A 124 -9.14 18.39 -34.16
CA GLU A 124 -9.68 19.17 -35.29
C GLU A 124 -9.72 20.68 -34.98
N GLU A 125 -9.97 21.04 -33.72
CA GLU A 125 -10.02 22.44 -33.30
C GLU A 125 -8.64 23.09 -33.39
N LEU A 126 -7.59 22.40 -32.95
CA LEU A 126 -6.22 22.88 -33.06
C LEU A 126 -5.80 23.02 -34.53
N ASP A 127 -6.12 22.05 -35.39
CA ASP A 127 -5.79 22.12 -36.82
C ASP A 127 -6.52 23.32 -37.49
N LYS A 128 -7.81 23.54 -37.19
CA LYS A 128 -8.56 24.72 -37.69
C LYS A 128 -7.96 26.04 -37.22
N GLN A 129 -7.55 26.12 -35.96
CA GLN A 129 -6.90 27.32 -35.42
C GLN A 129 -5.58 27.60 -36.14
N LEU A 130 -4.75 26.59 -36.33
CA LEU A 130 -3.48 26.73 -37.06
C LEU A 130 -3.70 27.16 -38.50
N TRP A 131 -4.65 26.56 -39.23
CA TRP A 131 -4.99 26.98 -40.59
C TRP A 131 -5.45 28.42 -40.67
N THR A 132 -6.29 28.86 -39.73
CA THR A 132 -6.74 30.25 -39.63
C THR A 132 -5.55 31.21 -39.51
N ILE A 133 -4.57 30.88 -38.67
CA ILE A 133 -3.35 31.69 -38.49
C ILE A 133 -2.48 31.67 -39.76
N ILE A 134 -2.33 30.50 -40.39
CA ILE A 134 -1.55 30.33 -41.61
C ILE A 134 -2.10 31.21 -42.74
N GLU A 135 -3.42 31.25 -42.90
CA GLU A 135 -4.09 32.11 -43.89
C GLU A 135 -3.89 33.60 -43.56
N GLN A 136 -4.15 34.00 -42.31
CA GLN A 136 -4.03 35.39 -41.85
C GLN A 136 -2.60 35.95 -41.97
N ARG A 137 -1.59 35.10 -41.79
CA ARG A 137 -0.17 35.47 -41.83
C ARG A 137 0.48 35.17 -43.18
N HIS A 138 -0.28 34.65 -44.15
CA HIS A 138 0.20 34.26 -45.48
C HIS A 138 1.39 33.27 -45.44
N LEU A 139 1.35 32.29 -44.53
CA LEU A 139 2.46 31.35 -44.29
C LEU A 139 2.43 30.11 -45.18
N GLU A 140 1.38 29.91 -45.97
CA GLU A 140 1.16 28.65 -46.71
C GLU A 140 2.34 28.24 -47.61
N SER A 141 2.84 29.17 -48.45
CA SER A 141 3.97 28.88 -49.33
C SER A 141 5.25 28.55 -48.55
N ARG A 142 5.47 29.20 -47.40
CA ARG A 142 6.63 28.96 -46.56
C ARG A 142 6.53 27.58 -45.90
N ILE A 143 5.36 27.23 -45.37
CA ILE A 143 5.09 25.91 -44.78
C ILE A 143 5.29 24.79 -45.80
N ARG A 144 4.69 24.92 -47.00
CA ARG A 144 4.86 23.93 -48.09
C ARG A 144 6.32 23.73 -48.51
N SER A 145 7.13 24.78 -48.43
CA SER A 145 8.56 24.72 -48.75
C SER A 145 9.43 24.18 -47.60
N ALA A 146 8.96 24.35 -46.35
CA ALA A 146 9.74 24.06 -45.16
C ALA A 146 9.43 22.68 -44.56
N PHE A 147 8.19 22.18 -44.67
CA PHE A 147 7.75 20.96 -43.99
C PHE A 147 7.11 19.96 -44.95
N PRO A 148 7.24 18.65 -44.67
CA PRO A 148 6.43 17.64 -45.33
C PRO A 148 4.94 17.90 -45.07
N LEU A 149 4.13 17.85 -46.13
CA LEU A 149 2.70 18.03 -46.03
C LEU A 149 2.04 16.78 -45.44
N THR A 150 1.22 17.00 -44.41
CA THR A 150 0.47 15.98 -43.70
C THR A 150 -0.94 16.49 -43.41
N THR A 151 -1.85 15.59 -43.03
CA THR A 151 -3.20 15.95 -42.60
C THR A 151 -3.57 15.11 -41.38
N PRO A 152 -3.70 15.71 -40.17
CA PRO A 152 -3.51 17.13 -39.81
C PRO A 152 -2.10 17.67 -40.08
N LEU A 153 -1.96 18.98 -40.32
CA LEU A 153 -0.68 19.61 -40.72
C LEU A 153 0.39 19.48 -39.64
N TRP A 154 -0.04 19.46 -38.38
CA TRP A 154 0.82 19.45 -37.19
C TRP A 154 1.84 18.31 -37.18
N TYR A 155 1.47 17.13 -37.71
CA TYR A 155 2.37 15.98 -37.76
C TYR A 155 3.63 16.26 -38.59
N GLY A 156 3.50 17.06 -39.65
CA GLY A 156 4.59 17.41 -40.57
C GLY A 156 5.71 18.22 -39.91
N PHE A 157 5.38 18.99 -38.87
CA PHE A 157 6.34 19.85 -38.17
C PHE A 157 7.43 19.07 -37.41
N TRP A 158 7.16 17.79 -37.11
CA TRP A 158 8.00 16.96 -36.25
C TRP A 158 8.66 15.77 -36.97
N ILE A 159 8.48 15.66 -38.30
CA ILE A 159 9.05 14.57 -39.12
C ILE A 159 10.56 14.73 -39.30
N GLU A 160 11.01 15.96 -39.54
CA GLU A 160 12.42 16.25 -39.82
C GLU A 160 13.10 16.77 -38.55
N SER A 161 14.24 16.17 -38.19
CA SER A 161 15.09 16.60 -37.08
C SER A 161 16.56 16.45 -37.48
N PRO A 162 17.43 17.45 -37.23
CA PRO A 162 17.10 18.75 -36.63
C PRO A 162 16.32 19.67 -37.58
N LEU A 163 15.59 20.63 -37.00
CA LEU A 163 14.92 21.69 -37.75
C LEU A 163 15.95 22.60 -38.43
N ARG A 164 15.74 22.86 -39.72
CA ARG A 164 16.45 23.88 -40.50
C ARG A 164 16.05 25.28 -40.02
N ARG A 165 16.88 26.28 -40.30
CA ARG A 165 16.59 27.68 -39.95
C ARG A 165 15.20 28.15 -40.43
N LEU A 166 14.86 27.89 -41.68
CA LEU A 166 13.54 28.25 -42.23
C LEU A 166 12.39 27.56 -41.47
N GLN A 167 12.57 26.29 -41.07
CA GLN A 167 11.58 25.54 -40.28
C GLN A 167 11.40 26.19 -38.90
N ALA A 168 12.50 26.53 -38.23
CA ALA A 168 12.47 27.20 -36.93
C ALA A 168 11.79 28.59 -37.01
N GLU A 169 12.10 29.39 -38.03
CA GLU A 169 11.50 30.72 -38.24
C GLU A 169 9.99 30.64 -38.52
N VAL A 170 9.56 29.66 -39.32
CA VAL A 170 8.13 29.46 -39.61
C VAL A 170 7.38 28.95 -38.38
N LEU A 171 7.96 28.01 -37.63
CA LEU A 171 7.34 27.51 -36.39
C LEU A 171 7.27 28.60 -35.32
N HIS A 172 8.30 29.43 -35.19
CA HIS A 172 8.28 30.55 -34.25
C HIS A 172 7.14 31.50 -34.56
N GLU A 173 7.00 31.94 -35.82
CA GLU A 173 5.95 32.86 -36.22
C GLU A 173 4.54 32.26 -36.02
N LEU A 174 4.36 30.99 -36.37
CA LEU A 174 3.09 30.28 -36.23
C LEU A 174 2.69 30.11 -34.76
N LEU A 175 3.59 29.55 -33.93
CA LEU A 175 3.30 29.27 -32.53
C LEU A 175 3.20 30.55 -31.70
N ASN A 176 3.95 31.59 -32.04
CA ASN A 176 3.85 32.90 -31.38
C ASN A 176 2.48 33.56 -31.65
N ALA A 177 1.91 33.35 -32.84
CA ALA A 177 0.57 33.82 -33.15
C ALA A 177 -0.54 32.96 -32.50
N ALA A 178 -0.26 31.69 -32.21
CA ALA A 178 -1.19 30.78 -31.55
C ALA A 178 -1.17 30.88 -30.01
N CYS A 179 -0.04 31.31 -29.43
CA CYS A 179 0.17 31.31 -28.00
C CYS A 179 -0.63 32.41 -27.28
N ASP A 180 -1.39 32.03 -26.25
CA ASP A 180 -1.96 32.98 -25.30
C ASP A 180 -0.98 33.21 -24.14
N TYR A 181 -0.29 34.34 -24.19
CA TYR A 181 0.67 34.72 -23.15
C TYR A 181 0.07 34.89 -21.75
N ALA A 182 -1.25 35.07 -21.65
CA ALA A 182 -1.96 35.15 -20.38
C ALA A 182 -2.38 33.77 -19.84
N ASP A 183 -2.41 32.71 -20.67
CA ASP A 183 -2.76 31.36 -20.21
C ASP A 183 -1.54 30.67 -19.55
N PRO A 184 -1.61 30.32 -18.25
CA PRO A 184 -0.55 29.56 -17.59
C PRO A 184 -0.26 28.19 -18.24
N LYS A 185 -1.23 27.60 -18.96
CA LYS A 185 -1.05 26.31 -19.66
C LYS A 185 -0.09 26.41 -20.84
N ASP A 186 0.04 27.58 -21.43
CA ASP A 186 0.91 27.83 -22.58
C ASP A 186 2.39 28.03 -22.19
N LYS A 187 2.77 27.78 -20.93
CA LYS A 187 4.16 27.90 -20.47
C LYS A 187 5.14 27.05 -21.29
N ASP A 188 4.71 25.88 -21.75
CA ASP A 188 5.55 24.95 -22.51
C ASP A 188 5.73 25.45 -23.95
N VAL A 189 4.69 26.05 -24.55
CA VAL A 189 4.76 26.73 -25.85
C VAL A 189 5.69 27.93 -25.78
N ARG A 190 5.56 28.78 -24.75
CA ARG A 190 6.44 29.94 -24.51
C ARG A 190 7.89 29.52 -24.33
N HIS A 191 8.14 28.42 -23.61
CA HIS A 191 9.48 27.85 -23.45
C HIS A 191 10.08 27.39 -24.79
N PHE A 192 9.28 26.75 -25.65
CA PHE A 192 9.73 26.36 -26.98
C PHE A 192 9.96 27.56 -27.91
N LEU A 193 9.13 28.61 -27.84
CA LEU A 193 9.34 29.87 -28.57
C LEU A 193 10.69 30.51 -28.21
N ASN A 194 11.01 30.57 -26.92
CA ASN A 194 12.31 31.08 -26.47
C ASN A 194 13.48 30.21 -26.96
N ALA A 195 13.27 28.90 -27.09
CA ALA A 195 14.27 28.00 -27.66
C ALA A 195 14.45 28.19 -29.17
N LEU A 196 13.37 28.42 -29.92
CA LEU A 196 13.44 28.77 -31.34
C LEU A 196 14.15 30.11 -31.56
N ASP A 197 13.84 31.14 -30.77
CA ASP A 197 14.55 32.43 -30.82
C ASP A 197 16.06 32.26 -30.56
N THR A 198 16.38 31.46 -29.54
CA THR A 198 17.76 31.12 -29.19
C THR A 198 18.45 30.39 -30.34
N ALA A 199 17.78 29.41 -30.95
CA ALA A 199 18.29 28.65 -32.07
C ALA A 199 18.54 29.51 -33.31
N ILE A 200 17.59 30.41 -33.64
CA ILE A 200 17.71 31.32 -34.79
C ILE A 200 18.85 32.31 -34.57
N ARG A 201 18.97 32.85 -33.35
CA ARG A 201 20.00 33.82 -32.98
C ARG A 201 21.41 33.24 -33.03
N TRP A 202 21.58 32.03 -32.54
CA TRP A 202 22.89 31.38 -32.37
C TRP A 202 23.18 30.29 -33.39
N GLU A 203 22.28 30.10 -34.36
CA GLU A 203 22.36 29.07 -35.42
C GLU A 203 22.51 27.65 -34.84
N LEU A 204 21.78 27.36 -33.77
CA LEU A 204 21.82 26.05 -33.11
C LEU A 204 20.80 25.08 -33.75
N PRO A 205 21.19 23.82 -34.04
CA PRO A 205 20.22 22.80 -34.47
C PRO A 205 19.18 22.54 -33.38
N VAL A 206 17.89 22.54 -33.74
CA VAL A 206 16.78 22.17 -32.85
C VAL A 206 16.36 20.76 -33.17
N HIS A 207 16.61 19.82 -32.27
CA HIS A 207 16.09 18.46 -32.42
C HIS A 207 14.69 18.37 -31.86
N VAL A 208 13.82 17.67 -32.58
CA VAL A 208 12.42 17.44 -32.20
C VAL A 208 12.08 15.97 -32.35
N SER A 209 11.20 15.47 -31.48
CA SER A 209 10.73 14.09 -31.53
C SER A 209 9.30 14.03 -30.99
N LEU A 210 8.37 13.57 -31.81
CA LEU A 210 7.00 13.29 -31.38
C LEU A 210 6.95 11.90 -30.76
N SER A 211 6.47 11.80 -29.52
CA SER A 211 6.26 10.51 -28.86
C SER A 211 5.05 9.80 -29.46
N PRO A 212 5.14 8.49 -29.76
CA PRO A 212 3.98 7.72 -30.18
C PRO A 212 2.96 7.62 -29.04
N LEU A 213 1.70 7.37 -29.41
CA LEU A 213 0.64 7.14 -28.44
C LEU A 213 0.86 5.80 -27.72
N GLY A 214 0.54 5.73 -26.43
CA GLY A 214 0.70 4.53 -25.64
C GLY A 214 -0.19 4.51 -24.41
N HIS A 215 0.17 3.68 -23.45
CA HIS A 215 -0.53 3.52 -22.19
C HIS A 215 0.40 2.93 -21.12
N THR A 216 0.20 3.32 -19.87
CA THR A 216 0.85 2.69 -18.72
C THR A 216 -0.20 2.04 -17.84
N ASP A 217 -0.12 0.73 -17.62
CA ASP A 217 -1.02 0.00 -16.71
C ASP A 217 -0.32 -1.19 -16.06
N PHE A 218 -0.66 -1.49 -14.81
CA PHE A 218 -0.14 -2.63 -14.03
C PHE A 218 1.39 -2.84 -14.12
N GLY A 219 2.18 -1.76 -14.17
CA GLY A 219 3.64 -1.84 -14.30
C GLY A 219 4.14 -2.19 -15.70
N TRP A 220 3.34 -1.92 -16.74
CA TRP A 220 3.72 -2.08 -18.15
C TRP A 220 3.53 -0.77 -18.90
N TYR A 221 4.54 -0.42 -19.70
CA TYR A 221 4.47 0.66 -20.68
C TYR A 221 4.25 0.08 -22.08
N THR A 222 3.09 0.38 -22.66
CA THR A 222 2.71 -0.08 -23.99
C THR A 222 2.76 1.07 -24.97
N VAL A 223 3.44 0.89 -26.10
CA VAL A 223 3.40 1.79 -27.26
C VAL A 223 2.53 1.17 -28.35
N PHE A 224 1.51 1.90 -28.78
CA PHE A 224 0.61 1.43 -29.83
C PHE A 224 1.29 1.46 -31.22
N PRO A 225 0.82 0.63 -32.18
CA PRO A 225 1.34 0.65 -33.54
C PRO A 225 1.25 2.04 -34.15
N HIS A 226 2.37 2.58 -34.61
CA HIS A 226 2.45 3.95 -35.10
C HIS A 226 3.30 4.07 -36.37
N CYS A 227 3.04 5.10 -37.16
CA CYS A 227 3.84 5.39 -38.34
C CYS A 227 5.28 5.74 -37.93
N PRO A 228 6.33 5.05 -38.42
CA PRO A 228 7.70 5.36 -38.05
C PRO A 228 8.15 6.75 -38.52
N ARG A 229 7.50 7.29 -39.56
CA ARG A 229 7.80 8.59 -40.16
C ARG A 229 7.18 9.77 -39.41
N CYS A 230 5.85 9.74 -39.18
CA CYS A 230 5.13 10.87 -38.57
C CYS A 230 4.62 10.60 -37.16
N LYS A 231 4.76 9.38 -36.63
CA LYS A 231 4.31 8.97 -35.29
C LYS A 231 2.80 9.04 -35.06
N ALA A 232 2.01 9.26 -36.12
CA ALA A 232 0.56 9.09 -36.08
C ALA A 232 0.21 7.61 -35.79
N ASN A 233 -0.83 7.41 -34.98
CA ASN A 233 -1.30 6.09 -34.61
C ASN A 233 -1.87 5.33 -35.84
N ALA A 234 -1.60 4.03 -35.94
CA ALA A 234 -2.21 3.19 -36.94
C ALA A 234 -3.66 2.85 -36.53
N SER A 235 -4.59 2.88 -37.48
CA SER A 235 -6.00 2.51 -37.25
C SER A 235 -6.19 0.98 -37.27
N VAL A 236 -5.33 0.26 -36.58
CA VAL A 236 -5.39 -1.20 -36.38
C VAL A 236 -5.68 -1.41 -34.89
N GLY A 237 -6.86 -1.92 -34.54
CA GLY A 237 -7.40 -1.88 -33.17
C GLY A 237 -6.39 -2.27 -32.08
N ARG A 238 -6.45 -1.59 -30.93
CA ARG A 238 -5.45 -1.64 -29.84
C ARG A 238 -5.45 -2.97 -29.08
N TRP A 239 -4.40 -3.20 -28.27
CA TRP A 239 -4.30 -4.29 -27.28
C TRP A 239 -4.22 -5.70 -27.89
N LYS A 240 -3.39 -5.86 -28.92
CA LYS A 240 -3.13 -7.16 -29.54
C LYS A 240 -1.69 -7.57 -29.30
N GLU A 241 -1.48 -8.86 -29.01
CA GLU A 241 -0.14 -9.45 -28.91
C GLU A 241 0.61 -9.45 -30.25
N ASN A 242 -0.12 -9.56 -31.36
CA ASN A 242 0.43 -9.49 -32.72
C ASN A 242 -0.53 -8.72 -33.63
N TYR A 243 0.04 -7.90 -34.51
CA TYR A 243 -0.69 -7.19 -35.56
C TYR A 243 -0.48 -7.87 -36.92
N GLN A 244 -1.37 -7.61 -37.88
CA GLN A 244 -1.21 -8.17 -39.22
C GLN A 244 0.06 -7.59 -39.87
N ALA A 245 0.99 -8.46 -40.26
CA ALA A 245 2.23 -8.14 -40.96
C ALA A 245 2.01 -7.74 -42.43
N THR A 246 0.98 -6.94 -42.69
CA THR A 246 0.64 -6.40 -44.02
C THR A 246 1.03 -4.94 -44.08
N ALA A 247 1.51 -4.49 -45.25
CA ALA A 247 1.82 -3.08 -45.48
C ALA A 247 0.60 -2.20 -45.17
N TYR A 248 0.78 -1.24 -44.28
CA TYR A 248 -0.21 -0.26 -43.85
C TYR A 248 0.21 1.12 -44.34
N GLU A 249 -0.67 1.77 -45.11
CA GLU A 249 -0.46 3.15 -45.55
C GLU A 249 -0.91 4.14 -44.45
N CYS A 250 0.02 4.96 -43.97
CA CYS A 250 -0.28 5.98 -42.98
C CYS A 250 -1.28 7.01 -43.52
N ARG A 251 -2.44 7.14 -42.89
CA ARG A 251 -3.49 8.11 -43.25
C ARG A 251 -3.06 9.58 -43.15
N VAL A 252 -2.00 9.87 -42.40
CA VAL A 252 -1.52 11.23 -42.15
C VAL A 252 -0.46 11.67 -43.17
N CYS A 253 0.46 10.79 -43.55
CA CYS A 253 1.61 11.14 -44.40
C CYS A 253 1.84 10.23 -45.61
N GLY A 254 0.97 9.24 -45.83
CA GLY A 254 1.06 8.28 -46.94
C GLY A 254 2.23 7.30 -46.87
N HIS A 255 2.97 7.26 -45.76
CA HIS A 255 4.10 6.33 -45.63
C HIS A 255 3.62 4.91 -45.37
N GLU A 256 4.09 3.96 -46.16
CA GLU A 256 3.84 2.53 -45.96
C GLU A 256 4.78 1.95 -44.90
N PHE A 257 4.22 1.24 -43.92
CA PHE A 257 4.97 0.53 -42.88
C PHE A 257 4.21 -0.71 -42.41
N ASN A 258 4.88 -1.60 -41.69
CA ASN A 258 4.24 -2.73 -41.03
C ASN A 258 3.91 -2.33 -39.57
N PRO A 259 2.62 -2.37 -39.14
CA PRO A 259 2.25 -2.03 -37.77
C PRO A 259 2.92 -2.90 -36.71
N ASP A 260 3.20 -4.17 -37.03
CA ASP A 260 3.80 -5.13 -36.11
C ASP A 260 5.25 -4.77 -35.74
N ASP A 261 5.98 -4.11 -36.64
CA ASP A 261 7.37 -3.68 -36.42
C ASP A 261 7.47 -2.41 -35.54
N HIS A 262 6.36 -1.75 -35.26
CA HIS A 262 6.32 -0.42 -34.64
C HIS A 262 5.35 -0.33 -33.45
N HIS A 263 5.28 -1.39 -32.67
CA HIS A 263 4.64 -1.43 -31.36
C HIS A 263 5.59 -2.05 -30.32
N SER A 264 5.38 -1.77 -29.05
CA SER A 264 6.13 -2.42 -27.97
C SER A 264 5.29 -2.53 -26.70
N MET A 265 5.60 -3.53 -25.89
CA MET A 265 5.09 -3.67 -24.53
C MET A 265 6.27 -4.04 -23.65
N GLU A 266 6.71 -3.09 -22.85
CA GLU A 266 7.85 -3.25 -21.97
C GLU A 266 7.37 -3.15 -20.53
N ARG A 267 7.96 -3.95 -19.64
CA ARG A 267 7.70 -3.79 -18.21
C ARG A 267 8.23 -2.41 -17.83
N ASP A 268 7.38 -1.60 -17.22
CA ASP A 268 7.81 -0.35 -16.64
C ASP A 268 8.63 -0.74 -15.41
N ASP A 269 9.97 -0.69 -15.53
CA ASP A 269 10.91 -0.88 -14.40
C ASP A 269 10.81 0.26 -13.37
N PHE A 270 9.66 0.94 -13.31
CA PHE A 270 9.30 1.87 -12.29
C PHE A 270 9.15 1.11 -10.98
N ASP A 271 10.27 1.02 -10.27
CA ASP A 271 10.27 0.66 -8.88
C ASP A 271 9.50 1.76 -8.13
N TRP A 272 8.21 1.51 -7.88
CA TRP A 272 7.35 2.39 -7.11
C TRP A 272 7.95 2.68 -5.72
N ASP A 273 8.75 1.74 -5.20
CA ASP A 273 9.48 1.87 -3.95
C ASP A 273 10.75 2.71 -4.06
N ALA A 274 11.39 2.76 -5.23
CA ALA A 274 12.57 3.60 -5.45
C ALA A 274 12.26 5.10 -5.29
N ASN A 275 10.99 5.51 -5.43
CA ASN A 275 10.57 6.89 -5.19
C ASN A 275 10.07 7.15 -3.77
N SER A 276 9.92 6.12 -2.92
CA SER A 276 9.52 6.30 -1.53
C SER A 276 10.65 6.94 -0.73
N LEU A 277 10.42 8.17 -0.29
CA LEU A 277 11.40 8.91 0.50
C LEU A 277 11.64 8.24 1.86
N GLU A 278 10.62 7.57 2.42
CA GLU A 278 10.75 6.81 3.66
C GLU A 278 11.65 5.59 3.50
N LYS A 279 11.53 4.85 2.39
CA LYS A 279 12.41 3.70 2.08
C LYS A 279 13.84 4.18 1.80
N GLN A 280 14.02 5.27 1.05
CA GLN A 280 15.34 5.82 0.73
C GLN A 280 16.12 6.32 1.96
N LEU A 281 15.43 6.93 2.94
CA LEU A 281 16.08 7.50 4.12
C LEU A 281 16.11 6.52 5.31
N GLY A 282 15.18 5.58 5.35
CA GLY A 282 14.86 4.78 6.52
C GLY A 282 13.95 5.54 7.51
N PRO A 283 13.17 4.82 8.35
CA PRO A 283 12.09 5.42 9.15
C PRO A 283 12.55 6.56 10.07
N MET A 284 13.68 6.38 10.76
CA MET A 284 14.19 7.39 11.69
C MET A 284 14.66 8.67 10.99
N ALA A 285 15.43 8.54 9.90
CA ALA A 285 15.92 9.70 9.17
C ALA A 285 14.79 10.41 8.42
N TYR A 286 13.80 9.65 7.92
CA TYR A 286 12.61 10.22 7.30
C TYR A 286 11.77 11.02 8.29
N GLN A 287 11.56 10.53 9.52
CA GLN A 287 10.88 11.32 10.56
C GLN A 287 11.63 12.62 10.88
N GLN A 288 12.96 12.57 11.01
CA GLN A 288 13.77 13.78 11.22
C GLN A 288 13.66 14.76 10.03
N PHE A 289 13.60 14.21 8.82
CA PHE A 289 13.40 14.98 7.60
C PHE A 289 12.03 15.68 7.58
N ILE A 290 10.94 14.96 7.84
CA ILE A 290 9.59 15.54 7.94
C ILE A 290 9.58 16.69 8.95
N LYS A 291 10.18 16.48 10.13
CA LYS A 291 10.25 17.51 11.17
C LYS A 291 10.91 18.78 10.66
N SER A 292 12.09 18.64 10.04
CA SER A 292 12.83 19.76 9.48
C SER A 292 12.04 20.47 8.37
N PHE A 293 11.42 19.69 7.48
CA PHE A 293 10.64 20.18 6.35
C PHE A 293 9.44 21.01 6.81
N LEU A 294 8.65 20.52 7.77
CA LEU A 294 7.47 21.23 8.28
C LEU A 294 7.86 22.50 9.05
N LEU A 295 8.95 22.47 9.83
CA LEU A 295 9.48 23.66 10.52
C LEU A 295 9.89 24.74 9.51
N GLN A 296 10.57 24.37 8.42
CA GLN A 296 10.96 25.31 7.37
C GLN A 296 9.74 25.93 6.65
N ARG A 297 8.62 25.22 6.60
CA ARG A 297 7.33 25.73 6.09
C ARG A 297 6.52 26.53 7.12
N GLY A 298 7.11 26.86 8.27
CA GLY A 298 6.51 27.72 9.28
C GLY A 298 5.56 27.01 10.24
N CYS A 299 5.57 25.67 10.30
CA CYS A 299 4.87 24.96 11.38
C CYS A 299 5.58 25.22 12.71
N SER A 300 4.81 25.38 13.78
CA SER A 300 5.37 25.39 15.14
C SER A 300 5.83 23.98 15.53
N SER A 301 6.78 23.87 16.48
CA SER A 301 7.25 22.56 16.97
C SER A 301 6.11 21.67 17.46
N GLY A 302 5.12 22.25 18.15
CA GLY A 302 3.92 21.54 18.60
C GLY A 302 3.12 20.95 17.43
N GLN A 303 2.88 21.73 16.37
CA GLN A 303 2.18 21.22 15.19
C GLN A 303 2.96 20.12 14.47
N VAL A 304 4.28 20.25 14.42
CA VAL A 304 5.14 19.23 13.83
C VAL A 304 5.04 17.92 14.60
N ASP A 305 5.14 17.98 15.93
CA ASP A 305 5.01 16.79 16.77
C ASP A 305 3.60 16.17 16.65
N GLU A 306 2.55 16.98 16.55
CA GLU A 306 1.18 16.49 16.29
C GLU A 306 1.04 15.78 14.94
N VAL A 307 1.57 16.36 13.87
CA VAL A 307 1.50 15.78 12.53
C VAL A 307 2.27 14.45 12.47
N VAL A 308 3.46 14.41 13.05
CA VAL A 308 4.28 13.18 13.12
C VAL A 308 3.59 12.13 14.00
N ASP A 309 2.99 12.54 15.12
CA ASP A 309 2.23 11.64 15.99
C ASP A 309 0.98 11.08 15.28
N ASN A 310 0.25 11.91 14.52
CA ASN A 310 -0.91 11.49 13.73
C ASN A 310 -0.51 10.48 12.64
N LYS A 311 0.60 10.72 11.94
CA LYS A 311 1.18 9.78 10.98
C LYS A 311 1.54 8.42 11.62
N ASN A 312 2.00 8.41 12.88
CA ASN A 312 2.51 7.23 13.58
C ASN A 312 1.47 6.55 14.51
N ASN A 313 0.17 6.63 14.19
CA ASN A 313 -0.94 6.05 14.97
C ASN A 313 -1.25 6.69 16.35
N GLY A 314 -0.76 7.89 16.64
CA GLY A 314 -1.00 8.60 17.90
C GLY A 314 -2.48 8.74 18.31
N PRO A 315 -3.41 9.10 17.40
CA PRO A 315 -4.84 9.15 17.68
C PRO A 315 -5.41 7.80 18.17
N LEU A 316 -5.02 6.71 17.51
CA LEU A 316 -5.45 5.36 17.87
C LEU A 316 -4.92 4.99 19.26
N ILE A 317 -3.64 5.25 19.54
CA ILE A 317 -3.03 5.01 20.85
C ILE A 317 -3.78 5.79 21.96
N ARG A 318 -4.13 7.05 21.72
CA ARG A 318 -4.95 7.84 22.66
C ARG A 318 -6.32 7.22 22.89
N ARG A 319 -7.00 6.75 21.84
CA ARG A 319 -8.31 6.08 21.91
C ARG A 319 -8.23 4.78 22.73
N ILE A 320 -7.18 3.98 22.52
CA ILE A 320 -6.87 2.78 23.30
C ILE A 320 -6.71 3.12 24.79
N LYS A 321 -5.83 4.07 25.12
CA LYS A 321 -5.56 4.49 26.51
C LYS A 321 -6.83 5.01 27.18
N ALA A 322 -7.64 5.80 26.47
CA ALA A 322 -8.93 6.28 26.97
C ALA A 322 -9.92 5.14 27.25
N THR A 323 -10.03 4.18 26.32
CA THR A 323 -10.89 2.99 26.46
C THR A 323 -10.49 2.16 27.68
N ARG A 324 -9.19 1.87 27.85
CA ARG A 324 -8.66 1.13 29.00
C ARG A 324 -8.91 1.86 30.32
N ARG A 325 -8.70 3.18 30.37
CA ARG A 325 -9.01 4.00 31.56
C ARG A 325 -10.50 3.93 31.94
N LYS A 326 -11.40 4.05 30.95
CA LYS A 326 -12.85 3.91 31.15
C LYS A 326 -13.19 2.52 31.71
N ARG A 327 -12.65 1.46 31.09
CA ARG A 327 -12.84 0.06 31.51
C ARG A 327 -12.39 -0.19 32.94
N ASN A 328 -11.16 0.19 33.27
CA ASN A 328 -10.62 0.05 34.62
C ASN A 328 -11.48 0.78 35.66
N GLY A 329 -12.02 1.95 35.31
CA GLY A 329 -12.98 2.68 36.15
C GLY A 329 -14.31 1.94 36.37
N THR A 330 -14.86 1.28 35.36
CA THR A 330 -16.06 0.43 35.48
C THR A 330 -15.79 -0.78 36.37
N LEU A 331 -14.71 -1.52 36.08
CA LEU A 331 -14.34 -2.74 36.81
C LEU A 331 -14.06 -2.46 38.29
N ARG A 332 -13.34 -1.38 38.61
CA ARG A 332 -13.05 -1.00 40.00
C ARG A 332 -14.33 -0.74 40.80
N ARG A 333 -15.29 -0.01 40.22
CA ARG A 333 -16.58 0.31 40.88
C ARG A 333 -17.41 -0.94 41.14
N LEU A 334 -17.46 -1.87 40.18
CA LEU A 334 -18.20 -3.13 40.34
C LEU A 334 -17.53 -4.06 41.35
N ARG A 335 -16.20 -4.21 41.30
CA ARG A 335 -15.46 -5.02 42.29
C ARG A 335 -15.67 -4.54 43.72
N GLN A 336 -15.71 -3.23 43.95
CA GLN A 336 -16.03 -2.67 45.27
C GLN A 336 -17.45 -3.02 45.75
N ARG A 337 -18.42 -3.14 44.83
CA ARG A 337 -19.81 -3.51 45.17
C ARG A 337 -20.00 -5.01 45.37
N VAL A 338 -19.17 -5.83 44.73
CA VAL A 338 -19.24 -7.31 44.75
C VAL A 338 -18.37 -7.90 45.88
N ALA A 339 -17.61 -7.08 46.61
CA ALA A 339 -16.67 -7.51 47.67
C ALA A 339 -17.32 -8.14 48.92
N GLU A 340 -18.61 -8.48 48.90
CA GLU A 340 -19.31 -9.16 49.99
C GLU A 340 -20.02 -10.44 49.49
N LYS A 341 -19.57 -11.61 50.00
CA LYS A 341 -20.02 -13.02 49.79
C LYS A 341 -19.49 -13.71 48.51
N SER A 342 -19.06 -14.98 48.49
CA SER A 342 -19.26 -16.13 49.41
C SER A 342 -18.15 -17.18 49.30
N ASP A 343 -17.86 -17.85 50.43
CA ASP A 343 -17.13 -19.13 50.58
C ASP A 343 -17.96 -20.37 50.15
N GLY A 344 -18.83 -20.20 49.13
CA GLY A 344 -19.71 -21.25 48.63
C GLY A 344 -19.10 -22.04 47.48
N ASP A 345 -19.64 -23.24 47.23
CA ASP A 345 -19.31 -24.06 46.08
C ASP A 345 -19.57 -23.29 44.77
N ARG A 346 -18.61 -23.32 43.85
CA ARG A 346 -18.69 -22.58 42.57
C ARG A 346 -19.28 -23.53 41.52
N PRO A 347 -20.46 -23.24 40.95
CA PRO A 347 -21.04 -24.12 39.95
C PRO A 347 -20.12 -24.21 38.72
N SER A 348 -20.07 -25.38 38.08
CA SER A 348 -19.28 -25.59 36.85
C SER A 348 -19.78 -24.76 35.67
N LEU A 349 -21.05 -24.35 35.69
CA LEU A 349 -21.71 -23.55 34.66
C LEU A 349 -22.56 -22.44 35.31
N LEU A 350 -22.41 -21.21 34.83
CA LEU A 350 -23.29 -20.09 35.13
C LEU A 350 -24.06 -19.70 33.88
N SER A 351 -25.36 -19.45 34.00
CA SER A 351 -26.17 -18.87 32.93
C SER A 351 -26.71 -17.50 33.35
N PHE A 352 -26.64 -16.54 32.43
CA PHE A 352 -27.16 -15.18 32.60
C PHE A 352 -28.16 -14.85 31.48
N ALA A 353 -29.40 -14.54 31.84
CA ALA A 353 -30.38 -14.00 30.89
C ALA A 353 -29.96 -12.58 30.44
N ILE A 354 -29.64 -12.41 29.16
CA ILE A 354 -29.30 -11.11 28.55
C ILE A 354 -30.55 -10.39 28.04
N ALA A 355 -31.50 -11.15 27.50
CA ALA A 355 -32.81 -10.75 27.00
C ALA A 355 -33.76 -11.96 27.02
N ASP A 356 -35.02 -11.76 26.63
CA ASP A 356 -36.00 -12.85 26.52
C ASP A 356 -35.46 -13.95 25.60
N ASP A 357 -35.42 -15.19 26.11
CA ASP A 357 -34.90 -16.39 25.44
C ASP A 357 -33.43 -16.32 24.95
N ILE A 358 -32.64 -15.37 25.46
CA ILE A 358 -31.22 -15.21 25.13
C ILE A 358 -30.38 -15.30 26.40
N GLU A 359 -29.64 -16.40 26.54
CA GLU A 359 -28.75 -16.67 27.66
C GLU A 359 -27.27 -16.57 27.28
N LEU A 360 -26.45 -16.17 28.25
CA LEU A 360 -25.00 -16.24 28.19
C LEU A 360 -24.49 -17.24 29.22
N GLU A 361 -23.90 -18.32 28.73
CA GLU A 361 -23.34 -19.38 29.54
C GLU A 361 -21.83 -19.20 29.75
N MET A 362 -21.38 -19.38 30.99
CA MET A 362 -19.98 -19.23 31.38
C MET A 362 -19.51 -20.48 32.15
N VAL A 363 -18.40 -21.07 31.72
CA VAL A 363 -17.80 -22.29 32.29
C VAL A 363 -16.75 -21.91 33.33
N LEU A 364 -16.75 -22.63 34.46
CA LEU A 364 -15.73 -22.48 35.51
C LEU A 364 -14.39 -23.10 35.05
N VAL A 365 -13.38 -22.26 34.92
CA VAL A 365 -11.98 -22.65 34.70
C VAL A 365 -11.28 -22.71 36.08
N PRO A 366 -10.70 -23.86 36.48
CA PRO A 366 -10.07 -24.01 37.78
C PRO A 366 -8.82 -23.15 37.92
N ALA A 367 -8.37 -22.89 39.15
CA ALA A 367 -7.03 -22.37 39.38
C ALA A 367 -5.99 -23.46 39.11
N GLY A 368 -4.83 -23.09 38.58
CA GLY A 368 -3.78 -24.05 38.26
C GLY A 368 -2.58 -23.41 37.60
N GLU A 369 -1.73 -24.26 37.04
CA GLU A 369 -0.50 -23.87 36.36
C GLU A 369 -0.40 -24.66 35.06
N PHE A 370 0.13 -24.00 34.02
CA PHE A 370 0.39 -24.63 32.73
C PHE A 370 1.62 -24.02 32.10
N LEU A 371 2.09 -24.68 31.04
CA LEU A 371 3.23 -24.23 30.26
C LEU A 371 2.68 -23.53 28.99
N MET A 372 2.85 -22.21 28.93
CA MET A 372 2.32 -21.34 27.87
C MET A 372 3.32 -21.25 26.71
N GLY A 373 2.80 -21.23 25.48
CA GLY A 373 3.60 -21.22 24.26
C GLY A 373 3.89 -22.61 23.69
N SER A 374 4.75 -22.66 22.68
CA SER A 374 5.09 -23.90 21.97
C SER A 374 6.53 -24.34 22.23
N PRO A 375 6.81 -25.66 22.17
CA PRO A 375 8.16 -26.19 22.38
C PRO A 375 9.12 -25.89 21.21
N ASN A 376 8.60 -25.45 20.05
CA ASN A 376 9.37 -25.25 18.82
C ASN A 376 9.82 -23.78 18.68
N ALA A 377 10.60 -23.31 19.65
CA ALA A 377 11.00 -21.90 19.74
C ALA A 377 11.70 -21.36 18.48
N ASP A 378 12.47 -22.21 17.79
CA ASP A 378 13.22 -21.82 16.59
C ASP A 378 12.33 -21.69 15.34
N GLN A 379 11.12 -22.27 15.35
CA GLN A 379 10.22 -22.30 14.19
C GLN A 379 9.16 -21.19 14.25
N VAL A 380 8.69 -20.85 15.45
CA VAL A 380 7.66 -19.81 15.64
C VAL A 380 8.05 -18.90 16.82
N PRO A 381 8.90 -17.88 16.60
CA PRO A 381 9.41 -17.02 17.67
C PRO A 381 8.32 -16.33 18.50
N SER A 382 7.17 -16.04 17.89
CA SER A 382 6.02 -15.42 18.57
C SER A 382 5.38 -16.31 19.63
N GLU A 383 5.56 -17.63 19.54
CA GLU A 383 5.04 -18.60 20.52
C GLU A 383 6.08 -18.99 21.58
N ALA A 384 7.25 -18.35 21.57
CA ALA A 384 8.41 -18.68 22.37
C ALA A 384 8.86 -17.51 23.25
N PRO A 385 9.65 -17.72 24.31
CA PRO A 385 9.96 -19.03 24.90
C PRO A 385 8.74 -19.63 25.61
N GLN A 386 8.74 -20.96 25.69
CA GLN A 386 7.78 -21.65 26.53
C GLN A 386 8.03 -21.32 28.01
N HIS A 387 7.00 -20.90 28.75
CA HIS A 387 7.18 -20.42 30.12
C HIS A 387 6.01 -20.81 31.04
N PRO A 388 6.25 -21.05 32.35
CA PRO A 388 5.20 -21.42 33.29
C PRO A 388 4.31 -20.22 33.63
N VAL A 389 3.00 -20.42 33.59
CA VAL A 389 2.01 -19.42 33.96
C VAL A 389 1.04 -20.02 34.99
N ARG A 390 0.77 -19.25 36.05
CA ARG A 390 -0.10 -19.66 37.15
C ARG A 390 -1.38 -18.83 37.20
N ILE A 391 -2.52 -19.48 36.99
CA ILE A 391 -3.85 -18.91 37.21
C ILE A 391 -4.22 -19.04 38.70
N TYR A 392 -4.05 -17.96 39.46
CA TYR A 392 -4.19 -17.98 40.92
C TYR A 392 -5.62 -18.16 41.45
N ARG A 393 -6.63 -17.76 40.68
CA ARG A 393 -8.03 -17.84 41.09
C ARG A 393 -8.84 -18.49 39.98
N PRO A 394 -9.83 -19.34 40.32
CA PRO A 394 -10.75 -19.84 39.32
C PRO A 394 -11.49 -18.66 38.71
N LEU A 395 -11.71 -18.72 37.40
CA LEU A 395 -12.40 -17.72 36.60
C LEU A 395 -13.52 -18.37 35.80
N TYR A 396 -14.42 -17.55 35.26
CA TYR A 396 -15.44 -18.02 34.34
C TYR A 396 -15.13 -17.46 32.95
N ILE A 397 -15.16 -18.33 31.94
CA ILE A 397 -14.98 -17.96 30.52
C ILE A 397 -16.26 -18.34 29.74
N GLY A 398 -16.55 -17.66 28.64
CA GLY A 398 -17.71 -17.99 27.82
C GLY A 398 -17.65 -19.45 27.38
N ARG A 399 -18.78 -20.16 27.47
CA ARG A 399 -18.86 -21.56 26.99
C ARG A 399 -18.64 -21.65 25.46
N PHE A 400 -19.05 -20.58 24.79
CA PHE A 400 -19.04 -20.39 23.35
C PHE A 400 -18.49 -18.98 23.03
N PRO A 401 -18.03 -18.74 21.79
CA PRO A 401 -17.93 -17.39 21.26
C PRO A 401 -19.26 -16.64 21.39
N VAL A 402 -19.22 -15.31 21.55
CA VAL A 402 -20.43 -14.49 21.63
C VAL A 402 -21.24 -14.62 20.35
N THR A 403 -22.53 -14.96 20.46
CA THR A 403 -23.38 -15.14 19.27
C THR A 403 -23.92 -13.82 18.73
N GLN A 404 -24.35 -13.82 17.47
CA GLN A 404 -25.01 -12.66 16.84
C GLN A 404 -26.27 -12.22 17.62
N ALA A 405 -27.05 -13.15 18.20
CA ALA A 405 -28.20 -12.81 19.02
C ALA A 405 -27.81 -12.15 20.35
N GLN A 406 -26.82 -12.71 21.06
CA GLN A 406 -26.31 -12.11 22.30
C GLN A 406 -25.74 -10.71 22.04
N TRP A 407 -24.97 -10.57 20.96
CA TRP A 407 -24.43 -9.28 20.52
C TRP A 407 -25.54 -8.27 20.24
N SER A 408 -26.51 -8.63 19.39
CA SER A 408 -27.63 -7.77 19.00
C SER A 408 -28.46 -7.33 20.21
N ALA A 409 -28.69 -8.22 21.17
CA ALA A 409 -29.42 -7.90 22.41
C ALA A 409 -28.72 -6.86 23.30
N VAL A 410 -27.39 -6.74 23.21
CA VAL A 410 -26.59 -5.81 24.03
C VAL A 410 -26.25 -4.53 23.27
N MET A 411 -25.88 -4.67 22.00
CA MET A 411 -25.33 -3.60 21.17
C MET A 411 -26.40 -2.91 20.31
N GLY A 412 -27.50 -3.60 20.00
CA GLY A 412 -28.59 -3.08 19.17
C GLY A 412 -28.28 -3.06 17.68
N ARG A 413 -27.20 -3.69 17.23
CA ARG A 413 -26.77 -3.79 15.82
C ARG A 413 -26.05 -5.12 15.58
N ASN A 414 -25.99 -5.56 14.32
CA ASN A 414 -25.26 -6.75 13.89
C ASN A 414 -24.37 -6.44 12.67
N PRO A 415 -23.05 -6.23 12.86
CA PRO A 415 -22.12 -5.98 11.75
C PRO A 415 -21.70 -7.24 10.97
N SER A 416 -22.15 -8.43 11.36
CA SER A 416 -21.64 -9.68 10.79
C SER A 416 -21.78 -9.76 9.27
N LYS A 417 -20.75 -10.35 8.64
CA LYS A 417 -20.71 -10.53 7.17
C LYS A 417 -21.78 -11.51 6.70
N HIS A 418 -21.99 -12.58 7.46
CA HIS A 418 -22.99 -13.62 7.17
C HIS A 418 -24.01 -13.63 8.32
N GLN A 419 -25.25 -13.28 8.00
CA GLN A 419 -26.35 -13.20 8.97
C GLN A 419 -27.43 -14.24 8.63
N GLY A 420 -28.17 -14.69 9.64
CA GLY A 420 -29.32 -15.56 9.43
C GLY A 420 -29.61 -16.45 10.63
N ASP A 421 -28.65 -17.27 11.04
CA ASP A 421 -28.78 -18.07 12.26
C ASP A 421 -28.30 -17.25 13.49
N PRO A 422 -29.19 -16.99 14.48
CA PRO A 422 -28.86 -16.23 15.69
C PRO A 422 -27.74 -16.82 16.55
N ARG A 423 -27.43 -18.12 16.37
CA ARG A 423 -26.37 -18.85 17.08
C ARG A 423 -25.03 -18.78 16.38
N LEU A 424 -24.92 -18.18 15.19
CA LEU A 424 -23.62 -17.91 14.59
C LEU A 424 -22.81 -17.00 15.53
N PRO A 425 -21.48 -17.17 15.61
CA PRO A 425 -20.63 -16.24 16.31
C PRO A 425 -20.70 -14.85 15.65
N ILE A 426 -20.58 -13.81 16.46
CA ILE A 426 -20.40 -12.45 15.94
C ILE A 426 -19.01 -12.31 15.30
N ASP A 427 -18.96 -11.68 14.13
CA ASP A 427 -17.72 -11.34 13.40
C ASP A 427 -17.80 -9.87 12.93
N GLN A 428 -16.75 -9.37 12.26
CA GLN A 428 -16.65 -7.97 11.83
C GLN A 428 -16.85 -6.98 13.00
N VAL A 429 -16.12 -7.22 14.09
CA VAL A 429 -16.15 -6.37 15.29
C VAL A 429 -14.72 -6.03 15.74
N SER A 430 -14.50 -4.76 16.05
CA SER A 430 -13.21 -4.28 16.54
C SER A 430 -13.00 -4.62 18.02
N TRP A 431 -11.74 -4.54 18.46
CA TRP A 431 -11.42 -4.64 19.88
C TRP A 431 -12.20 -3.60 20.70
N PHE A 432 -12.40 -2.38 20.17
CA PHE A 432 -13.22 -1.36 20.82
C PHE A 432 -14.69 -1.76 20.97
N ASP A 433 -15.26 -2.46 19.99
CA ASP A 433 -16.65 -2.92 20.04
C ASP A 433 -16.82 -4.00 21.11
N CYS A 434 -15.89 -4.95 21.16
CA CYS A 434 -15.80 -5.94 22.24
C CYS A 434 -15.68 -5.23 23.60
N GLN A 435 -14.89 -4.16 23.65
CA GLN A 435 -14.79 -3.31 24.83
C GLN A 435 -16.05 -2.48 25.11
N ASP A 436 -16.98 -2.25 24.21
CA ASP A 436 -18.28 -1.64 24.58
C ASP A 436 -19.27 -2.73 25.02
N PHE A 437 -19.24 -3.89 24.36
CA PHE A 437 -20.08 -5.04 24.67
C PHE A 437 -19.93 -5.49 26.12
N CYS A 438 -18.71 -5.80 26.62
CA CYS A 438 -18.61 -6.22 28.03
C CYS A 438 -18.96 -5.09 29.00
N ASP A 439 -18.85 -3.82 28.61
CA ASP A 439 -19.16 -2.65 29.46
C ASP A 439 -20.67 -2.53 29.65
N ARG A 440 -21.43 -2.78 28.58
CA ARG A 440 -22.88 -2.87 28.60
C ARG A 440 -23.36 -4.10 29.37
N LEU A 441 -22.73 -5.26 29.17
CA LEU A 441 -23.03 -6.47 29.97
C LEU A 441 -22.79 -6.23 31.46
N CYS A 442 -21.65 -5.62 31.82
CA CYS A 442 -21.33 -5.26 33.19
C CYS A 442 -22.42 -4.41 33.84
N LYS A 443 -22.91 -3.40 33.11
CA LYS A 443 -23.99 -2.51 33.59
C LYS A 443 -25.33 -3.22 33.66
N ARG A 444 -25.66 -4.07 32.69
CA ARG A 444 -26.95 -4.78 32.63
C ARG A 444 -27.06 -5.82 33.74
N LEU A 445 -26.03 -6.63 33.92
CA LEU A 445 -26.04 -7.79 34.81
C LEU A 445 -25.46 -7.50 36.20
N GLN A 446 -24.86 -6.33 36.41
CA GLN A 446 -24.19 -5.95 37.66
C GLN A 446 -23.12 -6.98 38.10
N ARG A 447 -22.43 -7.55 37.11
CA ARG A 447 -21.30 -8.49 37.27
C ARG A 447 -20.10 -7.99 36.47
N VAL A 448 -18.93 -8.56 36.73
CA VAL A 448 -17.71 -8.22 36.00
C VAL A 448 -17.55 -9.14 34.80
N PHE A 449 -17.63 -8.56 33.59
CA PHE A 449 -17.32 -9.19 32.31
C PHE A 449 -16.19 -8.41 31.62
N ARG A 450 -15.24 -9.14 31.02
CA ARG A 450 -14.09 -8.59 30.28
C ARG A 450 -13.64 -9.60 29.23
N LEU A 451 -12.77 -9.16 28.32
CA LEU A 451 -12.00 -10.08 27.50
C LEU A 451 -11.05 -10.92 28.38
N PRO A 452 -10.77 -12.18 28.00
CA PRO A 452 -9.73 -12.97 28.65
C PRO A 452 -8.35 -12.32 28.42
N SER A 453 -7.40 -12.57 29.31
CA SER A 453 -6.00 -12.41 28.93
C SER A 453 -5.62 -13.53 27.97
N GLU A 454 -4.55 -13.32 27.20
CA GLU A 454 -4.01 -14.36 26.32
C GLU A 454 -3.65 -15.64 27.08
N ALA A 455 -3.07 -15.48 28.27
CA ALA A 455 -2.73 -16.59 29.15
C ALA A 455 -3.98 -17.34 29.65
N GLU A 456 -5.04 -16.62 30.03
CA GLU A 456 -6.31 -17.24 30.45
C GLU A 456 -6.97 -17.98 29.28
N TRP A 457 -6.91 -17.42 28.07
CA TRP A 457 -7.44 -18.04 26.86
C TRP A 457 -6.69 -19.34 26.53
N GLU A 458 -5.36 -19.33 26.51
CA GLU A 458 -4.57 -20.53 26.19
C GLU A 458 -4.75 -21.61 27.26
N TYR A 459 -4.79 -21.23 28.54
CA TYR A 459 -5.07 -22.16 29.63
C TYR A 459 -6.44 -22.84 29.47
N ALA A 460 -7.46 -22.06 29.15
CA ALA A 460 -8.81 -22.54 28.89
C ALA A 460 -8.88 -23.43 27.63
N CYS A 461 -8.15 -23.06 26.57
CA CYS A 461 -8.06 -23.81 25.32
C CYS A 461 -7.50 -25.22 25.56
N ARG A 462 -6.33 -25.28 26.22
CA ARG A 462 -5.62 -26.53 26.53
C ARG A 462 -6.39 -27.44 27.46
N ALA A 463 -7.14 -26.90 28.42
CA ALA A 463 -7.92 -27.67 29.40
C ALA A 463 -7.12 -28.83 30.07
N GLY A 464 -5.82 -28.59 30.31
CA GLY A 464 -4.89 -29.55 30.91
C GLY A 464 -4.02 -30.36 29.94
N THR A 465 -4.20 -30.22 28.62
CA THR A 465 -3.33 -30.87 27.62
C THR A 465 -2.05 -30.08 27.35
N THR A 466 -1.04 -30.78 26.82
CA THR A 466 0.22 -30.18 26.33
C THR A 466 0.39 -30.34 24.81
N SER A 467 -0.56 -30.98 24.14
CA SER A 467 -0.58 -31.21 22.69
C SER A 467 -0.88 -29.93 21.90
N LYS A 468 -0.77 -30.00 20.57
CA LYS A 468 -1.07 -28.86 19.68
C LYS A 468 -2.53 -28.40 19.81
N PHE A 469 -3.47 -29.33 19.94
CA PHE A 469 -4.90 -29.06 20.11
C PHE A 469 -5.40 -29.71 21.40
N ALA A 470 -6.54 -29.27 21.91
CA ALA A 470 -7.24 -29.93 23.01
C ALA A 470 -7.63 -31.39 22.67
N PHE A 471 -7.64 -31.74 21.38
CA PHE A 471 -7.99 -33.05 20.86
C PHE A 471 -6.79 -33.96 20.54
N GLY A 472 -5.56 -33.50 20.80
CA GLY A 472 -4.33 -34.20 20.45
C GLY A 472 -3.44 -33.39 19.50
N ASP A 473 -2.61 -34.06 18.72
CA ASP A 473 -1.62 -33.40 17.85
C ASP A 473 -2.09 -33.13 16.41
N SER A 474 -3.30 -33.60 16.07
CA SER A 474 -3.97 -33.37 14.79
C SER A 474 -5.37 -32.81 15.01
N LEU A 475 -5.81 -31.91 14.14
CA LEU A 475 -7.16 -31.34 14.16
C LEU A 475 -7.96 -31.91 12.99
N LEU A 476 -9.10 -32.52 13.27
CA LEU A 476 -9.96 -33.12 12.24
C LEU A 476 -11.13 -32.18 11.89
N PRO A 477 -11.63 -32.19 10.63
CA PRO A 477 -12.82 -31.42 10.25
C PRO A 477 -14.09 -31.76 11.04
N THR A 478 -14.14 -32.91 11.71
CA THR A 478 -15.24 -33.29 12.61
C THR A 478 -15.08 -32.72 14.03
N GLN A 479 -13.96 -32.09 14.34
CA GLN A 479 -13.62 -31.53 15.66
C GLN A 479 -13.65 -30.01 15.69
N ALA A 480 -13.55 -29.35 14.53
CA ALA A 480 -13.63 -27.90 14.43
C ALA A 480 -13.97 -27.44 13.02
N ASN A 481 -14.40 -26.17 12.90
CA ASN A 481 -14.61 -25.51 11.62
C ASN A 481 -13.35 -24.74 11.19
N PHE A 482 -12.59 -25.29 10.25
CA PHE A 482 -11.40 -24.68 9.65
C PHE A 482 -11.25 -25.19 8.21
N THR A 483 -10.34 -24.63 7.43
CA THR A 483 -10.04 -25.08 6.06
C THR A 483 -8.69 -25.80 6.03
N PRO A 484 -8.66 -27.14 5.89
CA PRO A 484 -7.42 -27.90 5.87
C PRO A 484 -6.41 -27.37 4.83
N PHE A 485 -5.12 -27.38 5.19
CA PHE A 485 -4.04 -26.89 4.32
C PHE A 485 -4.10 -27.48 2.90
N ILE A 486 -4.29 -28.80 2.81
CA ILE A 486 -4.37 -29.55 1.52
C ILE A 486 -5.52 -29.03 0.65
N GLN A 487 -6.67 -28.70 1.25
CA GLN A 487 -7.81 -28.15 0.52
C GLN A 487 -7.52 -26.73 0.02
N ARG A 488 -6.73 -25.95 0.78
CA ARG A 488 -6.43 -24.55 0.46
C ARG A 488 -5.30 -24.37 -0.55
N PHE A 489 -4.25 -25.19 -0.48
CA PHE A 489 -3.00 -25.00 -1.24
C PHE A 489 -2.59 -26.19 -2.11
N GLY A 490 -3.30 -27.32 -2.03
CA GLY A 490 -2.92 -28.56 -2.74
C GLY A 490 -1.82 -29.35 -2.03
N MET A 491 -1.39 -30.46 -2.64
CA MET A 491 -0.36 -31.33 -2.06
C MET A 491 1.04 -30.69 -2.08
N PRO A 492 1.85 -30.83 -1.02
CA PRO A 492 3.28 -30.56 -1.09
C PRO A 492 3.96 -31.51 -2.10
N PRO A 493 4.97 -31.06 -2.86
CA PRO A 493 5.69 -31.91 -3.82
C PRO A 493 6.38 -33.12 -3.16
N ASP A 494 6.86 -32.97 -1.92
CA ASP A 494 7.70 -33.93 -1.24
C ASP A 494 7.29 -34.09 0.25
N GLY A 495 6.42 -35.05 0.62
CA GLY A 495 6.19 -35.36 2.04
C GLY A 495 4.97 -36.22 2.44
N GLU A 496 5.28 -37.37 3.07
CA GLU A 496 4.45 -38.29 3.90
C GLU A 496 3.07 -38.75 3.38
N GLU A 497 3.07 -39.75 2.49
CA GLU A 497 1.86 -40.39 1.92
C GLU A 497 0.83 -40.87 2.95
N ASP A 498 1.23 -41.27 4.16
CA ASP A 498 0.32 -41.90 5.14
C ASP A 498 -0.54 -40.89 5.92
N ALA A 499 0.03 -39.76 6.37
CA ALA A 499 -0.72 -38.68 7.03
C ALA A 499 -1.64 -37.95 6.04
N VAL A 500 -1.17 -37.81 4.79
CA VAL A 500 -1.96 -37.24 3.69
C VAL A 500 -3.13 -38.15 3.33
N ARG A 501 -2.94 -39.48 3.23
CA ARG A 501 -4.04 -40.42 2.91
C ARG A 501 -5.15 -40.44 3.96
N GLU A 502 -4.81 -40.31 5.24
CA GLU A 502 -5.79 -40.28 6.32
C GLU A 502 -6.61 -38.97 6.31
N LEU A 503 -5.97 -37.83 6.01
CA LEU A 503 -6.63 -36.55 5.77
C LEU A 503 -7.45 -36.55 4.46
N GLU A 504 -6.98 -37.15 3.37
CA GLU A 504 -7.72 -37.29 2.11
C GLU A 504 -9.03 -38.06 2.31
N GLN A 505 -9.01 -39.20 3.03
CA GLN A 505 -10.23 -39.96 3.31
C GLN A 505 -11.23 -39.19 4.19
N LEU A 506 -10.74 -38.37 5.12
CA LEU A 506 -11.57 -37.53 5.99
C LEU A 506 -12.09 -36.26 5.28
N VAL A 507 -11.35 -35.73 4.30
CA VAL A 507 -11.76 -34.60 3.45
C VAL A 507 -12.74 -35.03 2.35
N GLU A 508 -12.58 -36.24 1.78
CA GLU A 508 -13.53 -36.81 0.80
C GLU A 508 -14.87 -37.22 1.42
N SER A 509 -14.87 -37.59 2.71
CA SER A 509 -16.08 -37.96 3.46
C SER A 509 -16.67 -36.83 4.31
N GLY A 510 -15.95 -35.72 4.47
CA GLY A 510 -16.36 -34.53 5.20
C GLY A 510 -17.14 -33.52 4.34
N PRO A 511 -17.91 -32.61 4.95
CA PRO A 511 -18.56 -31.52 4.22
C PRO A 511 -17.50 -30.63 3.55
N ARG A 512 -17.72 -30.24 2.28
CA ARG A 512 -16.92 -29.18 1.64
C ARG A 512 -17.13 -27.90 2.44
N HIS A 513 -16.10 -27.45 3.16
CA HIS A 513 -16.16 -26.20 3.90
C HIS A 513 -16.25 -25.03 2.91
N ASP A 514 -17.43 -24.46 2.77
CA ASP A 514 -17.55 -23.06 2.42
C ASP A 514 -16.95 -22.27 3.59
N ALA A 515 -16.06 -21.33 3.31
CA ALA A 515 -15.35 -20.52 4.29
C ALA A 515 -16.31 -19.61 5.10
N GLN A 516 -17.23 -20.20 5.85
CA GLN A 516 -18.29 -19.57 6.62
C GLN A 516 -18.29 -20.10 8.04
N THR A 517 -18.78 -19.26 8.96
CA THR A 517 -18.95 -19.65 10.36
C THR A 517 -20.09 -20.66 10.50
N THR A 518 -20.00 -21.49 11.53
CA THR A 518 -21.05 -22.43 11.93
C THR A 518 -21.66 -22.01 13.26
N PRO A 519 -22.91 -22.42 13.56
CA PRO A 519 -23.52 -22.14 14.86
C PRO A 519 -22.62 -22.62 16.00
N VAL A 520 -22.48 -21.82 17.05
CA VAL A 520 -21.61 -22.19 18.17
C VAL A 520 -22.01 -23.53 18.78
N GLY A 521 -21.01 -24.31 19.18
CA GLY A 521 -21.22 -25.64 19.74
C GLY A 521 -21.60 -26.72 18.71
N SER A 522 -21.38 -26.48 17.42
CA SER A 522 -21.58 -27.51 16.37
C SER A 522 -20.56 -28.65 16.46
N TYR A 523 -19.43 -28.41 17.11
CA TYR A 523 -18.33 -29.36 17.28
C TYR A 523 -18.15 -29.80 18.74
N PRO A 524 -17.43 -30.89 19.04
CA PRO A 524 -17.18 -31.32 20.41
C PRO A 524 -16.43 -30.27 21.24
N PRO A 525 -16.70 -30.15 22.55
CA PRO A 525 -15.93 -29.28 23.44
C PRO A 525 -14.59 -29.91 23.86
N ASN A 526 -13.72 -29.09 24.45
CA ASN A 526 -12.55 -29.58 25.17
C ASN A 526 -12.92 -30.23 26.54
N ALA A 527 -11.92 -30.72 27.27
CA ALA A 527 -12.10 -31.44 28.53
C ALA A 527 -12.82 -30.64 29.65
N TRP A 528 -12.91 -29.31 29.52
CA TRP A 528 -13.63 -28.46 30.47
C TRP A 528 -15.01 -28.02 29.97
N GLY A 529 -15.44 -28.47 28.79
CA GLY A 529 -16.76 -28.13 28.24
C GLY A 529 -16.81 -26.80 27.50
N ILE A 530 -15.65 -26.28 27.06
CA ILE A 530 -15.53 -25.05 26.27
C ILE A 530 -15.46 -25.44 24.79
N TYR A 531 -16.24 -24.74 23.96
CA TYR A 531 -16.43 -25.05 22.55
C TYR A 531 -15.68 -24.07 21.65
N ASP A 532 -15.44 -24.50 20.41
CA ASP A 532 -14.96 -23.64 19.31
C ASP A 532 -13.60 -22.94 19.54
N MET A 533 -12.78 -23.43 20.48
CA MET A 533 -11.43 -22.89 20.76
C MET A 533 -10.38 -23.14 19.66
N HIS A 534 -10.74 -23.88 18.59
CA HIS A 534 -9.84 -24.31 17.50
C HIS A 534 -10.44 -24.05 16.11
N GLY A 535 -11.00 -22.87 15.87
CA GLY A 535 -11.51 -22.46 14.57
C GLY A 535 -12.79 -21.64 14.69
N ASN A 536 -13.62 -21.66 13.64
CA ASN A 536 -14.85 -20.88 13.51
C ASN A 536 -14.59 -19.36 13.41
N VAL A 537 -14.16 -18.71 14.49
CA VAL A 537 -13.77 -17.29 14.54
C VAL A 537 -12.54 -17.08 15.42
N ASP A 538 -11.66 -16.17 14.99
CA ASP A 538 -10.60 -15.66 15.88
C ASP A 538 -11.22 -14.88 17.05
N GLU A 539 -10.62 -15.00 18.23
CA GLU A 539 -11.12 -14.38 19.45
C GLU A 539 -10.17 -13.31 20.01
N TRP A 540 -10.70 -12.10 20.26
CA TRP A 540 -9.95 -10.97 20.84
C TRP A 540 -9.55 -11.23 22.30
N CYS A 541 -8.27 -11.03 22.60
CA CYS A 541 -7.74 -10.95 23.96
C CYS A 541 -7.54 -9.49 24.42
N GLU A 542 -7.35 -9.29 25.72
CA GLU A 542 -7.05 -7.97 26.30
C GLU A 542 -5.62 -7.48 25.94
N ASP A 543 -4.70 -8.43 25.74
CA ASP A 543 -3.26 -8.23 25.61
C ASP A 543 -2.86 -7.37 24.41
N VAL A 544 -1.83 -6.55 24.61
CA VAL A 544 -1.04 -5.94 23.53
C VAL A 544 -0.29 -7.07 22.82
N TRP A 545 -0.08 -6.96 21.51
CA TRP A 545 0.80 -7.88 20.81
C TRP A 545 2.27 -7.71 21.21
N HIS A 546 2.98 -8.82 21.39
CA HIS A 546 4.43 -8.88 21.55
C HIS A 546 5.02 -9.91 20.60
N PRO A 547 6.20 -9.66 20.02
CA PRO A 547 6.80 -10.54 19.03
C PRO A 547 7.28 -11.88 19.61
N ASN A 548 7.33 -12.02 20.94
CA ASN A 548 7.67 -13.22 21.68
C ASN A 548 7.16 -13.10 23.14
N TYR A 549 7.49 -14.07 23.99
CA TYR A 549 7.15 -14.14 25.41
C TYR A 549 8.29 -13.69 26.36
N ASP A 550 9.32 -13.01 25.85
CA ASP A 550 10.41 -12.52 26.71
C ASP A 550 9.89 -11.41 27.64
N GLY A 551 9.83 -11.72 28.94
CA GLY A 551 9.27 -10.81 29.94
C GLY A 551 7.74 -10.87 30.08
N ALA A 552 7.09 -11.88 29.51
CA ALA A 552 5.65 -12.10 29.65
C ALA A 552 5.25 -12.30 31.14
N PRO A 553 4.06 -11.80 31.56
CA PRO A 553 3.53 -12.07 32.89
C PRO A 553 3.30 -13.57 33.14
N ASN A 554 3.63 -14.04 34.34
CA ASN A 554 3.47 -15.43 34.75
C ASN A 554 2.30 -15.68 35.71
N ASP A 555 1.45 -14.67 35.94
CA ASP A 555 0.34 -14.69 36.91
C ASP A 555 -1.05 -14.75 36.27
N GLY A 556 -1.09 -14.95 34.95
CA GLY A 556 -2.32 -14.96 34.15
C GLY A 556 -2.88 -13.57 33.83
N SER A 557 -2.24 -12.48 34.28
CA SER A 557 -2.66 -11.14 33.90
C SER A 557 -2.37 -10.83 32.43
N ALA A 558 -3.16 -9.93 31.84
CA ALA A 558 -2.93 -9.49 30.46
C ALA A 558 -1.64 -8.67 30.36
N TRP A 559 -0.86 -8.91 29.30
CA TRP A 559 0.34 -8.16 28.98
C TRP A 559 -0.03 -6.87 28.25
N LEU A 560 0.14 -5.77 28.97
CA LEU A 560 -0.56 -4.51 28.68
C LEU A 560 0.35 -3.35 28.31
N GLU A 561 1.67 -3.57 28.38
CA GLU A 561 2.74 -2.63 28.08
C GLU A 561 3.52 -3.18 26.89
N GLY A 562 3.64 -2.43 25.81
CA GLY A 562 4.41 -2.82 24.63
C GLY A 562 5.03 -1.59 24.00
N GLU A 563 6.31 -1.68 23.63
CA GLU A 563 6.98 -0.63 22.86
C GLU A 563 6.61 -0.77 21.38
N ASN A 564 6.03 0.28 20.79
CA ASN A 564 5.68 0.33 19.36
C ASN A 564 4.64 -0.68 18.85
N THR A 565 4.10 -1.56 19.70
CA THR A 565 3.02 -2.51 19.36
C THR A 565 1.67 -2.16 19.97
N GLU A 566 1.54 -1.01 20.64
CA GLU A 566 0.35 -0.63 21.43
C GLU A 566 -0.97 -0.66 20.63
N VAL A 567 -0.90 -0.55 19.30
CA VAL A 567 -2.05 -0.54 18.37
C VAL A 567 -2.55 -1.94 18.02
N PHE A 568 -1.69 -2.96 18.13
CA PHE A 568 -2.03 -4.34 17.84
C PHE A 568 -2.45 -5.08 19.11
N ARG A 569 -3.47 -5.93 18.97
CA ARG A 569 -4.00 -6.79 20.02
C ARG A 569 -3.87 -8.24 19.60
N VAL A 570 -3.79 -9.11 20.61
CA VAL A 570 -3.73 -10.56 20.41
C VAL A 570 -5.11 -11.10 20.02
N MET A 571 -5.10 -11.96 19.00
CA MET A 571 -6.19 -12.86 18.59
C MET A 571 -5.73 -14.31 18.75
N ARG A 572 -6.67 -15.21 19.06
CA ARG A 572 -6.41 -16.64 19.28
C ARG A 572 -7.48 -17.52 18.63
N GLY A 573 -7.14 -18.79 18.40
CA GLY A 573 -8.10 -19.85 18.06
C GLY A 573 -8.24 -20.19 16.58
N GLY A 574 -7.91 -19.27 15.68
CA GLY A 574 -8.11 -19.46 14.24
C GLY A 574 -9.56 -19.24 13.83
N TRP A 575 -9.80 -19.12 12.52
CA TRP A 575 -11.13 -18.87 11.96
C TRP A 575 -11.50 -19.92 10.90
N CYS A 576 -12.75 -19.92 10.44
CA CYS A 576 -13.28 -20.94 9.50
C CYS A 576 -12.49 -21.13 8.20
N SER A 577 -11.77 -20.11 7.71
CA SER A 577 -10.91 -20.21 6.54
C SER A 577 -9.42 -20.31 6.83
N ALA A 578 -9.05 -20.36 8.11
CA ALA A 578 -7.70 -20.63 8.57
C ALA A 578 -7.34 -22.12 8.38
N THR A 579 -6.05 -22.41 8.27
CA THR A 579 -5.55 -23.79 8.30
C THR A 579 -5.38 -24.26 9.74
N GLU A 580 -5.21 -25.57 9.92
CA GLU A 580 -4.96 -26.20 11.21
C GLU A 580 -3.75 -25.58 11.96
N PHE A 581 -2.76 -25.03 11.25
CA PHE A 581 -1.57 -24.41 11.86
C PHE A 581 -1.87 -23.15 12.67
N VAL A 582 -2.89 -22.38 12.27
CA VAL A 582 -3.34 -21.16 12.97
C VAL A 582 -4.41 -21.46 14.02
N CYS A 583 -4.94 -22.68 14.06
CA CYS A 583 -5.93 -23.13 15.04
C CYS A 583 -5.31 -23.85 16.26
N THR A 584 -3.97 -23.89 16.38
CA THR A 584 -3.32 -24.57 17.52
C THR A 584 -3.55 -23.81 18.82
N SER A 585 -3.41 -24.48 19.95
CA SER A 585 -3.55 -23.87 21.28
C SER A 585 -2.54 -22.76 21.51
N SER A 586 -1.35 -22.83 20.89
CA SER A 586 -0.30 -21.83 21.02
C SER A 586 -0.30 -20.78 19.91
N ALA A 587 -0.96 -20.97 18.76
CA ALA A 587 -0.94 -20.07 17.60
C ALA A 587 -1.52 -18.68 17.87
N ARG A 588 -0.66 -17.66 17.88
CA ARG A 588 -1.02 -16.27 18.20
C ARG A 588 -1.12 -15.46 16.91
N ARG A 589 -2.10 -14.57 16.84
CA ARG A 589 -2.23 -13.61 15.73
C ARG A 589 -2.31 -12.19 16.25
N GLN A 590 -1.76 -11.25 15.50
CA GLN A 590 -1.92 -9.82 15.76
C GLN A 590 -2.94 -9.21 14.81
N LEU A 591 -3.75 -8.29 15.34
CA LEU A 591 -4.63 -7.46 14.52
C LEU A 591 -4.75 -6.06 15.13
N ARG A 592 -4.88 -5.03 14.29
CA ARG A 592 -5.04 -3.64 14.77
C ARG A 592 -6.33 -3.50 15.58
N ALA A 593 -6.29 -2.73 16.67
CA ALA A 593 -7.42 -2.63 17.61
C ALA A 593 -8.70 -2.01 17.00
N ASP A 594 -8.59 -1.27 15.91
CA ASP A 594 -9.67 -0.67 15.12
C ASP A 594 -10.17 -1.55 13.95
N ALA A 595 -9.44 -2.61 13.60
CA ALA A 595 -9.82 -3.51 12.51
C ALA A 595 -11.20 -4.16 12.76
N GLY A 596 -12.01 -4.26 11.71
CA GLY A 596 -13.38 -4.79 11.78
C GLY A 596 -14.46 -3.74 12.07
N SER A 597 -14.12 -2.45 12.13
CA SER A 597 -15.12 -1.38 12.16
C SER A 597 -15.72 -1.14 10.76
N PRO A 598 -17.05 -1.08 10.60
CA PRO A 598 -17.68 -0.76 9.31
C PRO A 598 -17.48 0.71 8.86
N ASP A 599 -16.87 1.55 9.71
CA ASP A 599 -16.66 2.99 9.46
C ASP A 599 -15.33 3.32 8.75
N GLU A 600 -14.52 2.32 8.38
CA GLU A 600 -13.30 2.53 7.59
C GLU A 600 -13.37 1.75 6.28
N ASP A 601 -13.94 2.38 5.26
CA ASP A 601 -13.43 2.23 3.91
C ASP A 601 -11.96 2.67 3.96
N ILE A 602 -11.04 1.73 4.12
CA ILE A 602 -9.61 1.97 3.88
C ILE A 602 -9.49 2.16 2.36
N GLU A 603 -9.79 3.37 1.89
CA GLU A 603 -9.33 3.84 0.59
C GLU A 603 -7.80 3.94 0.67
N GLY A 604 -7.10 2.90 0.19
CA GLY A 604 -5.72 3.05 -0.28
C GLY A 604 -4.59 2.37 0.48
N GLU A 605 -4.85 1.39 1.36
CA GLU A 605 -3.86 0.33 1.59
C GLU A 605 -4.33 -0.87 0.78
N GLU A 606 -3.77 -1.02 -0.43
CA GLU A 606 -3.57 -2.38 -0.94
C GLU A 606 -2.92 -3.15 0.21
N ASP A 607 -3.46 -4.32 0.52
CA ASP A 607 -2.90 -5.25 1.50
C ASP A 607 -1.46 -5.54 1.02
N ASP A 608 -0.49 -4.76 1.54
CA ASP A 608 0.91 -4.69 1.12
C ASP A 608 1.61 -6.03 1.38
N GLY A 609 1.25 -7.10 0.68
CA GLY A 609 1.96 -8.38 0.65
C GLY A 609 2.15 -9.12 2.00
N GLY A 610 1.79 -8.52 3.14
CA GLY A 610 1.98 -9.09 4.47
C GLY A 610 1.09 -10.31 4.72
N PHE A 611 -0.01 -10.40 3.97
CA PHE A 611 -0.86 -11.59 3.92
C PHE A 611 -0.14 -12.82 3.33
N MET A 612 0.90 -12.61 2.51
CA MET A 612 1.76 -13.70 2.00
C MET A 612 3.08 -13.83 2.78
N GLU A 613 3.74 -12.74 3.21
CA GLU A 613 5.03 -12.86 3.91
C GLU A 613 4.92 -13.59 5.27
N SER A 614 3.86 -13.36 6.07
CA SER A 614 3.70 -14.10 7.33
C SER A 614 3.34 -15.57 7.14
N LEU A 615 2.79 -15.91 5.97
CA LEU A 615 2.51 -17.29 5.55
C LEU A 615 3.80 -17.94 5.02
N PHE A 616 4.63 -17.21 4.25
CA PHE A 616 5.91 -17.70 3.74
C PHE A 616 6.93 -18.00 4.83
N ASP A 617 6.99 -17.19 5.90
CA ASP A 617 7.87 -17.45 7.06
C ASP A 617 7.48 -18.73 7.83
N LEU A 618 6.21 -19.14 7.77
CA LEU A 618 5.72 -20.43 8.31
C LEU A 618 5.84 -21.60 7.31
N MET A 619 6.11 -21.34 6.02
CA MET A 619 6.00 -22.33 4.93
C MET A 619 7.32 -22.78 4.29
N TYR A 620 8.48 -22.21 4.62
CA TYR A 620 9.78 -22.67 4.10
C TYR A 620 10.59 -23.46 5.14
N ILE A 621 10.21 -24.73 5.33
CA ILE A 621 11.15 -25.77 5.77
C ILE A 621 11.39 -26.70 4.58
N PRO A 622 12.57 -26.63 3.94
CA PRO A 622 13.18 -27.85 3.45
C PRO A 622 14.54 -28.06 4.08
N ASN A 623 14.71 -29.30 4.54
CA ASN A 623 15.95 -29.93 4.96
C ASN A 623 17.20 -29.40 4.24
N GLY A 624 18.21 -29.07 5.04
CA GLY A 624 19.46 -28.53 4.57
C GLY A 624 20.20 -29.44 3.60
N PHE A 625 20.56 -28.87 2.44
CA PHE A 625 21.80 -29.18 1.76
C PHE A 625 22.49 -27.87 1.40
N ARG A 626 23.56 -27.54 2.14
CA ARG A 626 24.54 -26.52 1.74
C ARG A 626 25.30 -27.05 0.53
N VAL A 627 25.05 -26.52 -0.66
CA VAL A 627 26.03 -26.56 -1.74
C VAL A 627 26.95 -25.38 -1.54
N VAL A 628 28.11 -25.63 -0.94
CA VAL A 628 29.23 -24.68 -0.95
C VAL A 628 29.82 -24.73 -2.36
N CYS A 629 29.52 -23.73 -3.17
CA CYS A 629 30.23 -23.52 -4.42
C CYS A 629 31.41 -22.58 -4.12
N GLU A 630 32.54 -23.14 -3.71
CA GLU A 630 33.82 -22.49 -3.91
C GLU A 630 34.21 -22.67 -5.37
N CYS A 631 34.51 -21.58 -6.07
CA CYS A 631 35.36 -21.66 -7.24
C CYS A 631 36.31 -20.46 -7.36
N PRO A 632 37.50 -20.71 -7.94
CA PRO A 632 38.74 -19.96 -7.73
C PRO A 632 38.88 -18.65 -8.52
#